data_AF-A0A937HZ71-F1
#
_entry.id   AF-A0A937HZ71-F1
#
_cell.length_a   1.000
_cell.length_b   1.000
_cell.length_c   1.000
_cell.angle_alpha   90.00
_cell.angle_beta   90.00
_cell.angle_gamma   90.00
#
_symmetry.space_group_name_H-M   'P 1'
#
loop_
_entity.id
_entity.type
_entity.pdbx_description
1 polymer ?
#
loop_
_entity_poly.entity_id
_entity_poly.type
_entity_poly.pdbx_seq_one_letter_code
_entity_poly.pdbx_strand_id
1 'polypeptide(L)'
;GGPLFNLDGEVIGVNSQIFTRSGGSIGLSFAIPVSVVRNVVSQIQENGVVERGWLGVSIQDVDRNLAESFGLDRPRGALIAQVGRDSPAERAGLKSGDVIVAFDDEPIETSADLPHIVGLIAPGSRVEALLVRDGDEQRVTVEVGALASDQVARVDAGVSVDGSLQLLGMRVAEAEADTLADLGLSGGVVIEAVAPDSPAAEAGVRDGDILTRLGSRPISRVSDVTAAADDLAPGSSVPARLIRGRSPLFIGIRIPDGD
;
A
#
# COMPACT_ATOMS: atom_id res chain seq x y z
N GLY A 1 15.05 10.73 27.29
CA GLY A 1 16.47 10.54 26.94
C GLY A 1 17.24 11.82 27.18
N GLY A 2 18.55 11.82 26.92
CA GLY A 2 19.38 13.05 26.95
C GLY A 2 19.29 13.83 25.63
N PRO A 3 19.50 15.16 25.65
CA PRO A 3 19.47 16.00 24.45
C PRO A 3 20.66 15.74 23.53
N LEU A 4 20.42 15.84 22.22
CA LEU A 4 21.43 15.90 21.17
C LEU A 4 21.53 17.35 20.66
N PHE A 5 22.74 17.89 20.60
CA PHE A 5 23.00 19.28 20.22
C PHE A 5 23.74 19.39 18.89
N ASN A 6 23.47 20.45 18.12
CA ASN A 6 24.36 20.90 17.05
C ASN A 6 25.52 21.75 17.61
N LEU A 7 26.41 22.22 16.73
CA LEU A 7 27.58 23.03 17.13
C LEU A 7 27.21 24.40 17.71
N ASP A 8 26.02 24.89 17.39
CA ASP A 8 25.49 26.17 17.90
C ASP A 8 24.80 26.03 19.27
N GLY A 9 24.74 24.80 19.83
CA GLY A 9 24.13 24.52 21.12
C GLY A 9 22.61 24.37 21.08
N GLU A 10 22.03 24.24 19.89
CA GLU A 10 20.59 24.01 19.72
C GLU A 10 20.25 22.53 19.85
N VAL A 11 19.12 22.21 20.48
CA VAL A 11 18.64 20.83 20.58
C VAL A 11 18.08 20.39 19.24
N ILE A 12 18.72 19.39 18.62
CA ILE A 12 18.30 18.80 17.34
C ILE A 12 17.63 17.44 17.50
N GLY A 13 17.69 16.83 18.70
CA GLY A 13 16.97 15.59 18.98
C GLY A 13 17.11 15.12 20.43
N VAL A 14 16.52 13.97 20.72
CA VAL A 14 16.63 13.28 22.02
C VAL A 14 17.13 11.86 21.80
N ASN A 15 18.25 11.52 22.42
CA ASN A 15 18.83 10.18 22.35
C ASN A 15 17.84 9.15 22.90
N SER A 16 17.55 8.14 22.10
CA SER A 16 16.50 7.16 22.38
C SER A 16 17.04 5.74 22.49
N GLN A 17 17.98 5.35 21.62
CA GLN A 17 18.50 4.00 21.60
C GLN A 17 19.96 3.96 21.17
N ILE A 18 20.68 2.95 21.65
CA ILE A 18 22.00 2.58 21.14
C ILE A 18 21.91 1.18 20.53
N PHE A 19 22.62 0.96 19.42
CA PHE A 19 22.78 -0.39 18.89
C PHE A 19 23.89 -1.10 19.67
N THR A 20 23.58 -2.14 20.44
CA THR A 20 24.59 -2.86 21.25
C THR A 20 24.30 -4.35 21.36
N ARG A 21 25.34 -5.19 21.32
CA ARG A 21 25.25 -6.64 21.59
C ARG A 21 25.62 -7.00 23.03
N SER A 22 26.30 -6.11 23.75
CA SER A 22 26.92 -6.39 25.06
C SER A 22 26.55 -5.35 26.14
N GLY A 23 25.75 -4.35 25.81
CA GLY A 23 25.32 -3.27 26.73
C GLY A 23 26.18 -2.00 26.68
N GLY A 24 27.33 -2.01 25.98
CA GLY A 24 28.16 -0.82 25.72
C GLY A 24 27.89 -0.19 24.35
N SER A 25 28.03 1.14 24.23
CA SER A 25 27.93 1.83 22.93
C SER A 25 29.06 1.42 22.00
N ILE A 26 28.73 1.06 20.76
CA ILE A 26 29.72 0.78 19.70
C ILE A 26 29.95 2.00 18.80
N GLY A 27 29.50 3.19 19.22
CA GLY A 27 29.56 4.41 18.41
C GLY A 27 28.38 4.62 17.46
N LEU A 28 27.34 3.77 17.52
CA LEU A 28 26.08 3.94 16.79
C LEU A 28 24.94 4.23 17.76
N SER A 29 24.37 5.43 17.67
CA SER A 29 23.28 5.92 18.52
C SER A 29 22.17 6.52 17.67
N PHE A 30 20.92 6.29 18.06
CA PHE A 30 19.74 6.80 17.38
C PHE A 30 19.04 7.85 18.24
N ALA A 31 18.67 8.96 17.62
CA ALA A 31 17.97 10.06 18.25
C ALA A 31 16.61 10.30 17.58
N ILE A 32 15.62 10.64 18.41
CA ILE A 32 14.32 11.11 17.94
C ILE A 32 14.48 12.59 17.56
N PRO A 33 14.12 13.03 16.34
CA PRO A 33 14.29 14.42 15.92
C PRO A 33 13.50 15.40 16.79
N VAL A 34 14.01 16.63 16.94
CA VAL A 34 13.38 17.64 17.82
C VAL A 34 11.97 18.05 17.36
N SER A 35 11.68 18.00 16.06
CA SER A 35 10.33 18.26 15.52
C SER A 35 9.29 17.28 16.09
N VAL A 36 9.62 15.99 16.13
CA VAL A 36 8.79 14.93 16.72
C VAL A 36 8.59 15.18 18.22
N VAL A 37 9.68 15.52 18.92
CA VAL A 37 9.63 15.79 20.38
C VAL A 37 8.73 16.99 20.69
N ARG A 38 8.82 18.07 19.90
CA ARG A 38 7.96 19.25 20.06
C ARG A 38 6.48 18.90 19.89
N ASN A 39 6.12 18.12 18.87
CA ASN A 39 4.75 17.67 18.65
C ASN A 39 4.23 16.84 19.84
N VAL A 40 5.01 15.85 20.26
CA VAL A 40 4.66 14.99 21.41
C VAL A 40 4.47 15.78 22.71
N VAL A 41 5.35 16.75 22.99
CA VAL A 41 5.24 17.59 24.19
C VAL A 41 3.96 18.45 24.15
N SER A 42 3.63 19.04 23.00
CA SER A 42 2.38 19.82 22.83
C SER A 42 1.15 18.95 23.12
N GLN A 43 1.09 17.76 22.52
CA GLN A 43 -0.05 16.85 22.70
C GLN A 43 -0.23 16.40 24.16
N ILE A 44 0.87 16.10 24.86
CA ILE A 44 0.81 15.73 26.29
C ILE A 44 0.35 16.92 27.14
N GLN A 45 0.82 18.13 26.84
CA GLN A 45 0.42 19.34 27.58
C GLN A 45 -1.06 19.68 27.37
N GLU A 46 -1.59 19.46 26.18
CA GLU A 46 -2.97 19.81 25.80
C GLU A 46 -3.97 18.72 26.19
N ASN A 47 -3.68 17.45 25.87
CA ASN A 47 -4.64 16.35 25.92
C ASN A 47 -4.24 15.23 26.91
N GLY A 48 -3.02 15.27 27.45
CA GLY A 48 -2.50 14.25 28.38
C GLY A 48 -2.14 12.91 27.72
N VAL A 49 -2.35 12.75 26.42
CA VAL A 49 -2.05 11.54 25.64
C VAL A 49 -1.39 11.91 24.30
N VAL A 50 -0.64 10.98 23.72
CA VAL A 50 -0.01 11.14 22.40
C VAL A 50 -0.79 10.31 21.40
N GLU A 51 -1.31 10.96 20.37
CA GLU A 51 -2.00 10.33 19.25
C GLU A 51 -1.11 10.41 18.01
N ARG A 52 -0.95 9.27 17.33
CA ARG A 52 -0.19 9.23 16.07
C ARG A 52 -1.12 9.44 14.90
N GLY A 53 -0.63 10.16 13.90
CA GLY A 53 -1.32 10.29 12.63
C GLY A 53 -1.54 8.94 11.95
N TRP A 54 -2.69 8.79 11.31
CA TRP A 54 -3.10 7.59 10.61
C TRP A 54 -3.98 7.90 9.41
N LEU A 55 -3.71 7.21 8.30
CA LEU A 55 -4.49 7.30 7.08
C LEU A 55 -5.47 6.15 6.88
N GLY A 56 -5.18 4.98 7.45
CA GLY A 56 -5.98 3.76 7.25
C GLY A 56 -5.80 3.14 5.87
N VAL A 57 -4.56 3.02 5.42
CA VAL A 57 -4.20 2.34 4.17
C VAL A 57 -3.25 1.19 4.44
N SER A 58 -3.37 0.13 3.63
CA SER A 58 -2.34 -0.88 3.47
C SER A 58 -1.53 -0.53 2.22
N ILE A 59 -0.22 -0.48 2.37
CA ILE A 59 0.70 -0.02 1.34
C ILE A 59 1.70 -1.09 0.98
N GLN A 60 2.28 -0.96 -0.20
CA GLN A 60 3.39 -1.77 -0.69
C GLN A 60 4.40 -0.91 -1.46
N ASP A 61 5.61 -1.42 -1.58
CA ASP A 61 6.62 -0.83 -2.45
C ASP A 61 6.24 -0.97 -3.93
N VAL A 62 6.75 -0.04 -4.73
CA VAL A 62 6.62 -0.03 -6.18
C VAL A 62 7.92 -0.55 -6.79
N ASP A 63 7.87 -1.74 -7.38
CA ASP A 63 8.96 -2.28 -8.18
C ASP A 63 8.92 -1.74 -9.63
N ARG A 64 9.86 -2.17 -10.48
CA ARG A 64 9.96 -1.70 -11.87
C ARG A 64 8.74 -2.07 -12.72
N ASN A 65 8.18 -3.26 -12.53
CA ASN A 65 7.03 -3.71 -13.31
C ASN A 65 5.79 -2.93 -12.90
N LEU A 66 5.60 -2.70 -11.60
CA LEU A 66 4.55 -1.84 -11.07
C LEU A 66 4.71 -0.39 -11.53
N ALA A 67 5.93 0.15 -11.53
CA ALA A 67 6.19 1.51 -12.01
C ALA A 67 5.72 1.69 -13.46
N GLU A 68 6.14 0.79 -14.34
CA GLU A 68 5.73 0.76 -15.76
C GLU A 68 4.22 0.61 -15.90
N SER A 69 3.62 -0.31 -15.13
CA SER A 69 2.18 -0.59 -15.10
C SER A 69 1.31 0.61 -14.70
N PHE A 70 1.82 1.46 -13.80
CA PHE A 70 1.10 2.64 -13.28
C PHE A 70 1.52 3.95 -13.96
N GLY A 71 2.36 3.89 -15.00
CA GLY A 71 2.80 5.07 -15.76
C GLY A 71 3.83 5.94 -15.04
N LEU A 72 4.54 5.39 -14.06
CA LEU A 72 5.61 6.08 -13.33
C LEU A 72 6.91 6.10 -14.15
N ASP A 73 7.63 7.22 -14.04
CA ASP A 73 8.95 7.42 -14.67
C ASP A 73 10.05 6.53 -14.06
N ARG A 74 9.91 6.20 -12.78
CA ARG A 74 10.82 5.35 -12.02
C ARG A 74 10.10 4.63 -10.87
N PRO A 75 10.64 3.52 -10.34
CA PRO A 75 10.08 2.85 -9.17
C PRO A 75 10.23 3.73 -7.93
N ARG A 76 9.13 4.36 -7.52
CA ARG A 76 9.05 5.23 -6.34
C ARG A 76 7.62 5.27 -5.80
N GLY A 77 7.48 5.72 -4.55
CA GLY A 77 6.19 5.97 -3.93
C GLY A 77 5.65 4.80 -3.10
N ALA A 78 4.50 5.05 -2.47
CA ALA A 78 3.76 4.07 -1.70
C ALA A 78 2.47 3.70 -2.45
N LEU A 79 2.41 2.48 -2.98
CA LEU A 79 1.22 1.97 -3.67
C LEU A 79 0.18 1.49 -2.65
N ILE A 80 -1.03 2.04 -2.73
CA ILE A 80 -2.15 1.66 -1.89
C ILE A 80 -2.72 0.32 -2.36
N ALA A 81 -2.40 -0.75 -1.63
CA ALA A 81 -2.97 -2.08 -1.85
C ALA A 81 -4.44 -2.16 -1.41
N GLN A 82 -4.77 -1.46 -0.33
CA GLN A 82 -6.12 -1.40 0.22
C GLN A 82 -6.34 -0.11 1.01
N VAL A 83 -7.58 0.39 0.96
CA VAL A 83 -8.07 1.48 1.80
C VAL A 83 -9.01 0.87 2.84
N GLY A 84 -8.81 1.23 4.11
CA GLY A 84 -9.68 0.83 5.20
C GLY A 84 -11.02 1.54 5.14
N ARG A 85 -12.09 0.86 5.55
CA ARG A 85 -13.42 1.48 5.68
C ARG A 85 -13.44 2.47 6.83
N ASP A 86 -14.23 3.53 6.67
CA ASP A 86 -14.34 4.67 7.59
C ASP A 86 -12.97 5.33 7.89
N SER A 87 -11.99 5.12 7.02
CA SER A 87 -10.65 5.65 7.19
C SER A 87 -10.55 7.10 6.69
N PRO A 88 -9.58 7.87 7.19
CA PRO A 88 -9.29 9.18 6.64
C PRO A 88 -8.93 9.14 5.15
N ALA A 89 -8.25 8.08 4.69
CA ALA A 89 -7.97 7.84 3.28
C ALA A 89 -9.24 7.65 2.44
N GLU A 90 -10.20 6.86 2.92
CA GLU A 90 -11.49 6.66 2.23
C GLU A 90 -12.28 7.97 2.13
N ARG A 91 -12.35 8.73 3.23
CA ARG A 91 -13.03 10.05 3.25
C ARG A 91 -12.37 11.07 2.34
N ALA A 92 -11.05 10.98 2.16
CA ALA A 92 -10.31 11.81 1.20
C ALA A 92 -10.44 11.33 -0.25
N GLY A 93 -11.07 10.18 -0.50
CA GLY A 93 -11.25 9.63 -1.85
C GLY A 93 -10.01 8.94 -2.41
N LEU A 94 -9.07 8.53 -1.55
CA LEU A 94 -8.00 7.62 -1.92
C LEU A 94 -8.57 6.25 -2.25
N LYS A 95 -7.96 5.55 -3.20
CA LYS A 95 -8.42 4.27 -3.74
C LYS A 95 -7.28 3.27 -3.77
N SER A 96 -7.63 1.98 -3.78
CA SER A 96 -6.67 0.94 -4.10
C SER A 96 -6.16 1.15 -5.52
N GLY A 97 -4.85 1.03 -5.73
CA GLY A 97 -4.19 1.31 -7.01
C GLY A 97 -3.63 2.73 -7.14
N ASP A 98 -3.88 3.63 -6.18
CA ASP A 98 -3.20 4.92 -6.15
C ASP A 98 -1.74 4.73 -5.71
N VAL A 99 -0.81 5.46 -6.32
CA VAL A 99 0.58 5.54 -5.84
C VAL A 99 0.82 6.93 -5.25
N ILE A 100 1.03 7.00 -3.94
CA ILE A 100 1.38 8.26 -3.28
C ILE A 100 2.88 8.53 -3.53
N VAL A 101 3.18 9.65 -4.18
CA VAL A 101 4.55 10.06 -4.54
C VAL A 101 5.07 11.23 -3.71
N ALA A 102 4.17 11.99 -3.08
CA ALA A 102 4.53 12.96 -2.04
C ALA A 102 3.36 13.10 -1.03
N PHE A 103 3.70 13.43 0.21
CA PHE A 103 2.72 13.67 1.27
C PHE A 103 3.21 14.80 2.18
N ASP A 104 2.40 15.84 2.36
CA ASP A 104 2.78 17.06 3.09
C ASP A 104 4.06 17.71 2.56
N ASP A 105 4.16 17.86 1.24
CA ASP A 105 5.35 18.33 0.49
C ASP A 105 6.63 17.48 0.66
N GLU A 106 6.58 16.38 1.43
CA GLU A 106 7.68 15.44 1.55
C GLU A 106 7.61 14.33 0.47
N PRO A 107 8.70 14.08 -0.28
CA PRO A 107 8.72 13.04 -1.30
C PRO A 107 8.66 11.64 -0.68
N ILE A 108 7.88 10.75 -1.30
CA ILE A 108 7.82 9.33 -0.94
C ILE A 108 8.66 8.55 -1.94
N GLU A 109 9.84 8.10 -1.53
CA GLU A 109 10.73 7.29 -2.38
C GLU A 109 10.41 5.81 -2.21
N THR A 110 10.09 5.38 -0.99
CA THR A 110 9.72 4.00 -0.65
C THR A 110 8.42 3.96 0.17
N SER A 111 7.75 2.81 0.22
CA SER A 111 6.53 2.66 1.02
C SER A 111 6.76 2.88 2.51
N ALA A 112 7.99 2.68 3.00
CA ALA A 112 8.35 2.89 4.41
C ALA A 112 8.35 4.38 4.81
N ASP A 113 8.46 5.30 3.86
CA ASP A 113 8.50 6.74 4.12
C ASP A 113 7.11 7.25 4.56
N LEU A 114 6.05 6.76 3.92
CA LEU A 114 4.69 7.25 4.16
C LEU A 114 4.22 7.06 5.62
N PRO A 115 4.35 5.88 6.27
CA PRO A 115 4.01 5.72 7.68
C PRO A 115 4.83 6.61 8.61
N HIS A 116 6.09 6.91 8.25
CA HIS A 116 6.93 7.80 9.02
C HIS A 116 6.39 9.22 8.97
N ILE A 117 6.19 9.76 7.78
CA ILE A 117 5.70 11.13 7.54
C ILE A 117 4.31 11.33 8.16
N VAL A 118 3.37 10.43 7.87
CA VAL A 118 2.01 10.46 8.43
C VAL A 118 2.04 10.42 9.96
N GLY A 119 2.90 9.60 10.55
CA GLY A 119 3.02 9.46 12.00
C GLY A 119 3.54 10.70 12.72
N LEU A 120 4.20 11.62 12.00
CA LEU A 120 4.69 12.89 12.52
C LEU A 120 3.66 14.02 12.46
N ILE A 121 2.62 13.86 11.64
CA ILE A 121 1.56 14.84 11.45
C ILE A 121 0.52 14.70 12.57
N ALA A 122 0.14 15.83 13.16
CA ALA A 122 -0.85 15.85 14.21
C ALA A 122 -2.22 15.41 13.66
N PRO A 123 -2.97 14.53 14.36
CA PRO A 123 -4.34 14.20 13.98
C PRO A 123 -5.23 15.44 13.85
N GLY A 124 -6.16 15.40 12.90
CA GLY A 124 -7.02 16.53 12.51
C GLY A 124 -6.37 17.52 11.54
N SER A 125 -5.05 17.41 11.28
CA SER A 125 -4.38 18.23 10.28
C SER A 125 -4.82 17.87 8.87
N ARG A 126 -4.96 18.88 8.01
CA ARG A 126 -5.22 18.70 6.58
C ARG A 126 -3.95 18.96 5.79
N VAL A 127 -3.52 17.96 5.04
CA VAL A 127 -2.27 17.96 4.29
C VAL A 127 -2.51 17.52 2.85
N GLU A 128 -1.65 17.94 1.94
CA GLU A 128 -1.76 17.57 0.53
C GLU A 128 -1.02 16.26 0.26
N ALA A 129 -1.68 15.33 -0.43
CA ALA A 129 -1.07 14.14 -0.99
C ALA A 129 -0.99 14.30 -2.52
N LEU A 130 0.21 14.12 -3.07
CA LEU A 130 0.40 13.97 -4.51
C LEU A 130 0.38 12.48 -4.84
N LEU A 131 -0.56 12.07 -5.67
CA LEU A 131 -0.74 10.68 -6.08
C LEU A 131 -0.72 10.53 -7.60
N VAL A 132 -0.35 9.36 -8.08
CA VAL A 132 -0.52 8.92 -9.46
C VAL A 132 -1.68 7.93 -9.51
N ARG A 133 -2.68 8.21 -10.36
CA ARG A 133 -3.84 7.36 -10.58
C ARG A 133 -4.10 7.26 -12.07
N ASP A 134 -4.16 6.03 -12.58
CA ASP A 134 -4.36 5.74 -14.00
C ASP A 134 -3.34 6.46 -14.92
N GLY A 135 -2.13 6.70 -14.41
CA GLY A 135 -1.04 7.40 -15.11
C GLY A 135 -1.00 8.92 -14.94
N ASP A 136 -2.03 9.53 -14.34
CA ASP A 136 -2.10 10.97 -14.15
C ASP A 136 -1.76 11.37 -12.70
N GLU A 137 -0.99 12.46 -12.53
CA GLU A 137 -0.73 13.07 -11.23
C GLU A 137 -1.96 13.86 -10.74
N GLN A 138 -2.37 13.60 -9.49
CA GLN A 138 -3.50 14.23 -8.83
C GLN A 138 -3.10 14.71 -7.43
N ARG A 139 -3.60 15.88 -7.04
CA ARG A 139 -3.48 16.38 -5.67
C ARG A 139 -4.77 16.12 -4.92
N VAL A 140 -4.66 15.50 -3.76
CA VAL A 140 -5.79 15.21 -2.88
C VAL A 140 -5.47 15.76 -1.49
N THR A 141 -6.37 16.57 -0.94
CA THR A 141 -6.26 17.01 0.45
C THR A 141 -6.78 15.90 1.35
N VAL A 142 -5.95 15.45 2.28
CA VAL A 142 -6.24 14.39 3.23
C VAL A 142 -6.23 14.94 4.64
N GLU A 143 -7.27 14.64 5.41
CA GLU A 143 -7.29 14.91 6.85
C GLU A 143 -6.66 13.71 7.56
N VAL A 144 -5.65 13.92 8.41
CA VAL A 144 -4.97 12.83 9.12
C VAL A 144 -5.79 12.42 10.34
N GLY A 145 -6.11 11.14 10.49
CA GLY A 145 -6.85 10.62 11.64
C GLY A 145 -5.93 10.30 12.83
N ALA A 146 -6.54 10.07 14.00
CA ALA A 146 -5.83 9.58 15.18
C ALA A 146 -5.85 8.04 15.21
N LEU A 147 -4.68 7.41 15.36
CA LEU A 147 -4.61 5.99 15.68
C LEU A 147 -4.77 5.78 17.18
N ALA A 148 -5.99 5.48 17.63
CA ALA A 148 -6.18 4.90 18.96
C ALA A 148 -5.60 3.48 18.98
N SER A 149 -4.94 3.09 20.08
CA SER A 149 -4.13 1.86 20.19
C SER A 149 -4.91 0.53 20.14
N ASP A 150 -6.09 0.45 19.52
CA ASP A 150 -6.91 -0.78 19.55
C ASP A 150 -7.90 -0.98 18.37
N GLN A 151 -7.65 -0.43 17.18
CA GLN A 151 -8.51 -0.71 16.02
C GLN A 151 -7.75 -1.28 14.81
N VAL A 152 -7.90 -2.58 14.61
CA VAL A 152 -7.59 -3.28 13.35
C VAL A 152 -8.88 -3.37 12.54
N ALA A 153 -8.90 -2.73 11.37
CA ALA A 153 -10.07 -2.64 10.50
C ALA A 153 -10.50 -4.02 9.96
N ARG A 154 -11.82 -4.30 10.01
CA ARG A 154 -12.46 -5.49 9.40
C ARG A 154 -13.07 -5.15 8.05
N VAL A 155 -13.05 -6.12 7.14
CA VAL A 155 -13.43 -6.03 5.71
C VAL A 155 -14.68 -6.89 5.47
N ASP A 156 -15.65 -6.40 4.68
CA ASP A 156 -16.76 -7.17 4.09
C ASP A 156 -16.99 -6.69 2.66
N ALA A 157 -17.36 -7.60 1.79
CA ALA A 157 -18.15 -7.38 0.57
C ALA A 157 -18.68 -8.75 0.05
N GLY A 158 -19.71 -8.80 -0.81
CA GLY A 158 -20.33 -10.06 -1.29
C GLY A 158 -20.60 -10.23 -2.81
N VAL A 159 -20.76 -11.52 -3.19
CA VAL A 159 -21.60 -12.28 -4.19
C VAL A 159 -21.34 -12.27 -5.75
N SER A 160 -20.61 -13.32 -6.21
CA SER A 160 -20.94 -14.50 -7.10
C SER A 160 -21.12 -14.54 -8.67
N VAL A 161 -20.57 -15.63 -9.28
CA VAL A 161 -21.00 -16.60 -10.36
C VAL A 161 -20.31 -16.72 -11.80
N ASP A 162 -19.83 -17.97 -11.99
CA ASP A 162 -19.19 -18.90 -12.95
C ASP A 162 -18.13 -18.63 -14.06
N GLY A 163 -17.10 -19.51 -14.09
CA GLY A 163 -16.59 -20.19 -15.30
C GLY A 163 -15.08 -20.11 -15.61
N SER A 164 -14.28 -21.16 -15.40
CA SER A 164 -12.82 -21.13 -15.52
C SER A 164 -12.22 -20.78 -16.89
N LEU A 165 -11.11 -20.03 -16.89
CA LEU A 165 -10.37 -19.57 -18.08
C LEU A 165 -8.87 -19.66 -17.89
N GLN A 166 -8.13 -19.73 -19.00
CA GLN A 166 -6.67 -19.79 -19.00
C GLN A 166 -6.11 -18.50 -19.61
N LEU A 167 -5.48 -17.64 -18.80
CA LEU A 167 -4.94 -16.33 -19.21
C LEU A 167 -3.54 -16.12 -18.60
N LEU A 168 -2.56 -15.73 -19.43
CA LEU A 168 -1.18 -15.45 -19.00
C LEU A 168 -0.51 -16.61 -18.22
N GLY A 169 -0.93 -17.85 -18.52
CA GLY A 169 -0.49 -19.06 -17.82
C GLY A 169 -1.20 -19.34 -16.48
N MET A 170 -2.13 -18.49 -16.06
CA MET A 170 -3.02 -18.75 -14.92
C MET A 170 -4.22 -19.54 -15.38
N ARG A 171 -4.57 -20.60 -14.66
CA ARG A 171 -5.90 -21.20 -14.69
C ARG A 171 -6.71 -20.58 -13.56
N VAL A 172 -7.70 -19.78 -13.93
CA VAL A 172 -8.60 -19.15 -12.97
C VAL A 172 -9.92 -19.91 -12.91
N ALA A 173 -10.51 -19.99 -11.73
CA ALA A 173 -11.88 -20.43 -11.53
C ALA A 173 -12.58 -19.45 -10.58
N GLU A 174 -13.84 -19.72 -10.32
CA GLU A 174 -14.59 -18.96 -9.35
C GLU A 174 -14.08 -19.18 -7.94
N ALA A 175 -13.94 -18.11 -7.19
CA ALA A 175 -13.77 -18.23 -5.76
C ALA A 175 -15.12 -18.60 -5.12
N GLU A 176 -15.12 -19.64 -4.29
CA GLU A 176 -16.33 -20.05 -3.58
C GLU A 176 -16.84 -18.96 -2.64
N ALA A 177 -18.16 -18.84 -2.53
CA ALA A 177 -18.82 -17.80 -1.75
C ALA A 177 -18.39 -17.79 -0.27
N ASP A 178 -18.15 -18.98 0.32
CA ASP A 178 -17.70 -19.11 1.71
C ASP A 178 -16.26 -18.61 1.88
N THR A 179 -15.38 -18.90 0.92
CA THR A 179 -13.99 -18.41 0.92
C THR A 179 -13.93 -16.90 0.74
N LEU A 180 -14.77 -16.35 -0.14
CA LEU A 180 -14.90 -14.91 -0.34
C LEU A 180 -15.46 -14.21 0.91
N ALA A 181 -16.46 -14.81 1.57
CA ALA A 181 -17.06 -14.29 2.80
C ALA A 181 -16.05 -14.27 3.95
N ASP A 182 -15.27 -15.34 4.12
CA ASP A 182 -14.23 -15.44 5.14
C ASP A 182 -13.13 -14.38 4.97
N LEU A 183 -12.92 -13.93 3.73
CA LEU A 183 -11.94 -12.90 3.36
C LEU A 183 -12.54 -11.50 3.23
N GLY A 184 -13.86 -11.36 3.35
CA GLY A 184 -14.58 -10.09 3.22
C GLY A 184 -14.52 -9.50 1.81
N LEU A 185 -14.58 -10.33 0.77
CA LEU A 185 -14.44 -9.94 -0.63
C LEU A 185 -15.77 -10.04 -1.40
N SER A 186 -16.10 -9.01 -2.19
CA SER A 186 -17.33 -8.99 -3.02
C SER A 186 -17.26 -9.87 -4.24
N GLY A 187 -16.06 -10.20 -4.67
CA GLY A 187 -15.85 -10.91 -5.90
C GLY A 187 -14.37 -11.02 -6.17
N GLY A 188 -14.06 -11.93 -7.07
CA GLY A 188 -12.71 -12.31 -7.41
C GLY A 188 -12.70 -13.74 -7.91
N VAL A 189 -11.65 -14.06 -8.65
CA VAL A 189 -11.45 -15.39 -9.21
C VAL A 189 -10.27 -16.04 -8.53
N VAL A 190 -10.41 -17.30 -8.15
CA VAL A 190 -9.30 -18.07 -7.56
C VAL A 190 -8.36 -18.54 -8.65
N ILE A 191 -7.07 -18.45 -8.39
CA ILE A 191 -6.02 -18.99 -9.26
C ILE A 191 -5.80 -20.45 -8.84
N GLU A 192 -6.35 -21.38 -9.61
CA GLU A 192 -6.28 -22.81 -9.29
C GLU A 192 -4.93 -23.44 -9.64
N ALA A 193 -4.28 -22.91 -10.67
CA ALA A 193 -2.96 -23.36 -11.08
C ALA A 193 -2.24 -22.26 -11.87
N VAL A 194 -0.94 -22.15 -11.68
CA VAL A 194 -0.05 -21.33 -12.51
C VAL A 194 0.88 -22.25 -13.30
N ALA A 195 0.91 -22.07 -14.62
CA ALA A 195 1.81 -22.81 -15.50
C ALA A 195 3.28 -22.44 -15.18
N PRO A 196 4.19 -23.41 -15.03
CA PRO A 196 5.61 -23.15 -14.94
C PRO A 196 6.11 -22.34 -16.14
N ASP A 197 7.05 -21.42 -15.92
CA ASP A 197 7.64 -20.55 -16.94
C ASP A 197 6.63 -19.64 -17.68
N SER A 198 5.49 -19.36 -17.04
CA SER A 198 4.52 -18.38 -17.53
C SER A 198 4.81 -16.98 -17.01
N PRO A 199 4.32 -15.93 -17.69
CA PRO A 199 4.46 -14.56 -17.20
C PRO A 199 3.88 -14.35 -15.80
N ALA A 200 2.80 -15.06 -15.46
CA ALA A 200 2.24 -15.04 -14.10
C ALA A 200 3.18 -15.71 -13.08
N ALA A 201 3.81 -16.84 -13.42
CA ALA A 201 4.80 -17.48 -12.55
C ALA A 201 6.02 -16.59 -12.31
N GLU A 202 6.54 -15.95 -13.37
CA GLU A 202 7.67 -15.01 -13.29
C GLU A 202 7.35 -13.77 -12.44
N ALA A 203 6.11 -13.28 -12.54
CA ALA A 203 5.62 -12.16 -11.73
C ALA A 203 5.37 -12.57 -10.26
N GLY A 204 5.42 -13.85 -9.92
CA GLY A 204 5.28 -14.35 -8.55
C GLY A 204 3.84 -14.63 -8.11
N VAL A 205 2.93 -14.81 -9.06
CA VAL A 205 1.57 -15.33 -8.83
C VAL A 205 1.64 -16.77 -8.32
N ARG A 206 0.75 -17.15 -7.40
CA ARG A 206 0.74 -18.48 -6.79
C ARG A 206 -0.64 -19.11 -6.83
N ASP A 207 -0.65 -20.44 -6.80
CA ASP A 207 -1.86 -21.23 -6.61
C ASP A 207 -2.55 -20.84 -5.30
N GLY A 208 -3.87 -20.65 -5.35
CA GLY A 208 -4.70 -20.21 -4.24
C GLY A 208 -4.78 -18.69 -4.05
N ASP A 209 -4.07 -17.88 -4.85
CA ASP A 209 -4.28 -16.43 -4.86
C ASP A 209 -5.66 -16.10 -5.44
N ILE A 210 -6.33 -15.06 -4.93
CA ILE A 210 -7.60 -14.57 -5.47
C ILE A 210 -7.36 -13.26 -6.23
N LEU A 211 -7.61 -13.27 -7.55
CA LEU A 211 -7.50 -12.11 -8.41
C LEU A 211 -8.76 -11.25 -8.31
N THR A 212 -8.58 -9.97 -7.98
CA THR A 212 -9.66 -8.99 -7.74
C THR A 212 -9.60 -7.79 -8.68
N ARG A 213 -8.49 -7.60 -9.39
CA ARG A 213 -8.31 -6.57 -10.42
C ARG A 213 -7.24 -7.00 -11.42
N LEU A 214 -7.45 -6.69 -12.70
CA LEU A 214 -6.46 -6.83 -13.75
C LEU A 214 -6.46 -5.56 -14.61
N GLY A 215 -5.33 -4.87 -14.69
CA GLY A 215 -5.24 -3.54 -15.27
C GLY A 215 -6.09 -2.53 -14.51
N SER A 216 -6.84 -1.72 -15.26
CA SER A 216 -7.82 -0.76 -14.73
C SER A 216 -9.17 -1.39 -14.38
N ARG A 217 -9.40 -2.67 -14.72
CA ARG A 217 -10.71 -3.32 -14.59
C ARG A 217 -10.83 -4.16 -13.31
N PRO A 218 -11.85 -3.93 -12.45
CA PRO A 218 -12.14 -4.82 -11.34
C PRO A 218 -12.59 -6.19 -11.87
N ILE A 219 -12.17 -7.24 -11.18
CA ILE A 219 -12.49 -8.63 -11.52
C ILE A 219 -13.37 -9.18 -10.41
N SER A 220 -14.64 -9.42 -10.70
CA SER A 220 -15.57 -10.04 -9.76
C SER A 220 -15.94 -11.47 -10.15
N ARG A 221 -15.90 -11.76 -11.45
CA ARG A 221 -16.24 -13.06 -12.05
C ARG A 221 -15.28 -13.36 -13.20
N VAL A 222 -15.30 -14.60 -13.67
CA VAL A 222 -14.32 -15.03 -14.66
C VAL A 222 -14.52 -14.39 -16.04
N SER A 223 -15.75 -14.04 -16.41
CA SER A 223 -15.99 -13.27 -17.65
C SER A 223 -15.34 -11.88 -17.65
N ASP A 224 -15.12 -11.27 -16.49
CA ASP A 224 -14.40 -9.99 -16.39
C ASP A 224 -12.91 -10.16 -16.72
N VAL A 225 -12.35 -11.36 -16.48
CA VAL A 225 -10.96 -11.70 -16.79
C VAL A 225 -10.74 -11.74 -18.29
N THR A 226 -11.67 -12.31 -19.06
CA THR A 226 -11.62 -12.28 -20.54
C THR A 226 -11.71 -10.85 -21.03
N ALA A 227 -12.66 -10.08 -20.51
CA ALA A 227 -12.86 -8.70 -20.93
C ALA A 227 -11.65 -7.82 -20.61
N ALA A 228 -10.94 -8.09 -19.51
CA ALA A 228 -9.68 -7.44 -19.17
C ALA A 228 -8.52 -7.92 -20.04
N ALA A 229 -8.54 -9.17 -20.51
CA ALA A 229 -7.53 -9.73 -21.42
C ALA A 229 -7.49 -9.03 -22.78
N ASP A 230 -8.66 -8.65 -23.29
CA ASP A 230 -8.80 -7.99 -24.60
C ASP A 230 -8.17 -6.59 -24.63
N ASP A 231 -8.01 -5.95 -23.46
CA ASP A 231 -7.42 -4.62 -23.31
C ASP A 231 -5.89 -4.66 -23.12
N LEU A 232 -5.28 -5.85 -23.03
CA LEU A 232 -3.85 -5.99 -22.70
C LEU A 232 -2.99 -5.70 -23.92
N ALA A 233 -2.10 -4.71 -23.81
CA ALA A 233 -1.13 -4.41 -24.84
C ALA A 233 0.07 -5.38 -24.77
N PRO A 234 0.44 -6.06 -25.87
CA PRO A 234 1.66 -6.88 -25.93
C PRO A 234 2.89 -6.06 -25.55
N GLY A 235 3.85 -6.69 -24.85
CA GLY A 235 5.09 -6.06 -24.39
C GLY A 235 4.94 -5.09 -23.20
N SER A 236 3.72 -4.80 -22.75
CA SER A 236 3.48 -3.92 -21.60
C SER A 236 3.48 -4.67 -20.25
N SER A 237 3.65 -3.95 -19.15
CA SER A 237 3.39 -4.50 -17.80
C SER A 237 1.98 -4.11 -17.34
N VAL A 238 1.23 -5.07 -16.82
CA VAL A 238 -0.15 -4.89 -16.38
C VAL A 238 -0.27 -5.15 -14.88
N PRO A 239 -0.84 -4.22 -14.10
CA PRO A 239 -0.99 -4.40 -12.67
C PRO A 239 -2.14 -5.37 -12.38
N ALA A 240 -1.90 -6.37 -11.55
CA ALA A 240 -2.89 -7.33 -11.07
C ALA A 240 -2.99 -7.25 -9.54
N ARG A 241 -4.21 -7.14 -9.00
CA ARG A 241 -4.44 -7.14 -7.55
C ARG A 241 -4.87 -8.53 -7.08
N LEU A 242 -4.06 -9.12 -6.22
CA LEU A 242 -4.25 -10.46 -5.65
C LEU A 242 -4.52 -10.39 -4.15
N ILE A 243 -5.27 -11.36 -3.64
CA ILE A 243 -5.40 -11.63 -2.21
C ILE A 243 -4.71 -12.97 -1.93
N ARG A 244 -3.64 -12.92 -1.14
CA ARG A 244 -2.88 -14.11 -0.74
C ARG A 244 -3.14 -14.39 0.74
N GLY A 245 -3.85 -15.46 1.02
CA GLY A 245 -4.36 -15.70 2.38
C GLY A 245 -5.35 -14.59 2.75
N ARG A 246 -4.97 -13.66 3.64
CA ARG A 246 -5.77 -12.48 4.03
C ARG A 246 -5.14 -11.15 3.65
N SER A 247 -4.04 -11.16 2.91
CA SER A 247 -3.25 -9.96 2.60
C SER A 247 -3.46 -9.55 1.14
N PRO A 248 -3.93 -8.31 0.87
CA PRO A 248 -3.97 -7.78 -0.49
C PRO A 248 -2.56 -7.39 -0.95
N LEU A 249 -2.26 -7.62 -2.24
CA LEU A 249 -1.06 -7.12 -2.90
C LEU A 249 -1.33 -6.82 -4.38
N PHE A 250 -0.53 -5.97 -4.98
CA PHE A 250 -0.42 -5.80 -6.43
C PHE A 250 0.88 -6.41 -6.95
N ILE A 251 0.80 -7.01 -8.13
CA ILE A 251 1.92 -7.55 -8.89
C ILE A 251 1.83 -6.98 -10.31
N GLY A 252 2.95 -6.56 -10.89
CA GLY A 252 3.04 -6.22 -12.30
C GLY A 252 3.35 -7.46 -13.14
N ILE A 253 2.41 -7.90 -13.98
CA ILE A 253 2.58 -9.04 -14.89
C ILE A 253 2.99 -8.50 -16.25
N ARG A 254 4.15 -8.95 -16.77
CA ARG A 254 4.60 -8.55 -18.10
C ARG A 254 3.86 -9.36 -19.17
N ILE A 255 3.28 -8.68 -20.15
CA ILE A 255 2.63 -9.31 -21.29
C ILE A 255 3.72 -9.66 -22.31
N PRO A 256 3.82 -10.91 -22.78
CA PRO A 256 4.76 -11.28 -23.83
C PRO A 256 4.55 -10.41 -25.07
N ASP A 257 5.61 -10.16 -25.82
CA ASP A 257 5.49 -9.62 -27.16
C ASP A 257 4.68 -10.61 -28.02
N GLY A 258 3.72 -10.10 -28.80
CA GLY A 258 2.99 -10.93 -29.76
C GLY A 258 3.92 -11.27 -30.92
N ASP A 259 3.95 -12.56 -31.29
CA ASP A 259 4.54 -13.00 -32.57
C ASP A 259 3.78 -12.39 -33.78
#